data_AF-A0A7J6N539-F1
#
_entry.id   AF-A0A7J6N539-F1
#
_cell.length_a   1.000
_cell.length_b   1.000
_cell.length_c   1.000
_cell.angle_alpha   90.00
_cell.angle_beta   90.00
_cell.angle_gamma   90.00
#
_symmetry.space_group_name_H-M   'P 1'
#
loop_
_entity.id
_entity.type
_entity.pdbx_description
1 polymer ?
#
loop_
_entity_poly.entity_id
_entity_poly.type
_entity_poly.pdbx_seq_one_letter_code
_entity_poly.pdbx_strand_id
1 'polypeptide(L)'
;LKKEEHRYKNGFQHMVLRGSLKHSMCETPTLIAWLSSSDVQCVGWRRNRSCAFDRLYYDSTINNFVIVLPGSDLGNVKKAAYTGGAFDFNGADVFNNQTDTGTPVTETSVREILNGVSSDAKDRKEAVPFHPQILFFKDESVFVQWKRRKQRTFFSWLTGSPEPQLVSGTSLHWQFFGALNPGHFLYDSFYPAWVTAVRFGHTFDALNMVPLGDDGSKRARGIFWSVPYWTVLESFGRGAVFLTTDLKSPLTVFSRLLVGSRFMGHRNPQRSMAMPGSYSYENALFWFGQRLLAGFDLAPWPKPDLHVAHADPDEKCRGVITDNKRFDEETKSMLKDIAANSAALFDCDITFLKWEDHSFAEQLDIIGRSHLYISSTGTGLTRCHLTKPGGVVVHLGSMELL
;
A
#
# COMPACT_ATOMS: atom_id res chain seq x y z
N LEU A 1 -8.39 -9.30 -44.86
CA LEU A 1 -9.83 -9.56 -44.74
C LEU A 1 -10.12 -11.02 -45.13
N LYS A 2 -10.10 -11.93 -44.15
CA LYS A 2 -10.82 -13.22 -44.21
C LYS A 2 -11.54 -13.33 -42.88
N LYS A 3 -12.86 -13.49 -42.96
CA LYS A 3 -13.82 -13.41 -41.87
C LYS A 3 -14.13 -14.85 -41.47
N GLU A 4 -13.63 -15.33 -40.34
CA GLU A 4 -14.13 -16.56 -39.72
C GLU A 4 -15.08 -16.14 -38.59
N GLU A 5 -16.37 -16.37 -38.82
CA GLU A 5 -17.43 -16.15 -37.85
C GLU A 5 -17.58 -17.40 -36.97
N HIS A 6 -17.12 -17.33 -35.72
CA HIS A 6 -17.58 -18.23 -34.67
C HIS A 6 -18.59 -17.50 -33.77
N ARG A 7 -19.85 -17.95 -33.83
CA ARG A 7 -20.91 -17.58 -32.90
C ARG A 7 -20.64 -18.23 -31.54
N TYR A 8 -20.43 -17.42 -30.51
CA TYR A 8 -20.66 -17.82 -29.12
C TYR A 8 -21.75 -16.92 -28.51
N LYS A 9 -22.76 -17.58 -27.95
CA LYS A 9 -23.84 -16.97 -27.15
C LYS A 9 -23.31 -16.72 -25.73
N ASN A 10 -23.71 -15.58 -25.18
CA ASN A 10 -23.56 -15.07 -23.81
C ASN A 10 -22.36 -14.13 -23.59
N GLY A 11 -22.70 -12.86 -23.33
CA GLY A 11 -21.81 -11.71 -23.37
C GLY A 11 -20.74 -11.68 -22.29
N PHE A 12 -19.50 -11.48 -22.70
CA PHE A 12 -18.64 -10.33 -22.39
C PHE A 12 -17.45 -10.41 -23.36
N GLN A 13 -17.30 -9.43 -24.25
CA GLN A 13 -16.20 -9.40 -25.21
C GLN A 13 -14.89 -8.98 -24.51
N HIS A 14 -14.09 -9.94 -24.05
CA HIS A 14 -12.65 -9.74 -23.96
C HIS A 14 -12.07 -9.89 -25.37
N MET A 15 -11.99 -8.77 -26.08
CA MET A 15 -11.32 -8.73 -27.38
C MET A 15 -9.81 -8.90 -27.15
N VAL A 16 -9.26 -9.99 -27.68
CA VAL A 16 -7.82 -10.27 -27.69
C VAL A 16 -7.13 -9.25 -28.61
N LEU A 17 -6.81 -8.08 -28.06
CA LEU A 17 -6.01 -7.01 -28.67
C LEU A 17 -4.52 -7.35 -28.61
N ARG A 18 -4.09 -8.49 -29.18
CA ARG A 18 -2.65 -8.79 -29.34
C ARG A 18 -2.12 -8.60 -30.77
N GLY A 19 -3.01 -8.56 -31.77
CA GLY A 19 -2.62 -8.47 -33.19
C GLY A 19 -2.85 -7.11 -33.86
N SER A 20 -3.82 -6.30 -33.43
CA SER A 20 -4.22 -5.07 -34.14
C SER A 20 -3.70 -3.75 -33.55
N LEU A 21 -3.02 -3.78 -32.40
CA LEU A 21 -2.39 -2.58 -31.82
C LEU A 21 -1.33 -1.99 -32.75
N LYS A 22 -0.51 -2.84 -33.41
CA LYS A 22 0.54 -2.37 -34.34
C LYS A 22 0.02 -1.62 -35.58
N HIS A 23 -1.18 -1.94 -36.08
CA HIS A 23 -1.74 -1.28 -37.27
C HIS A 23 -2.66 -0.10 -36.92
N SER A 24 -3.33 -0.11 -35.75
CA SER A 24 -4.23 0.98 -35.34
C SER A 24 -3.52 2.13 -34.61
N MET A 25 -2.32 1.91 -34.05
CA MET A 25 -1.48 2.97 -33.46
C MET A 25 -0.74 3.82 -34.50
N CYS A 26 -0.85 3.51 -35.79
CA CYS A 26 -0.26 4.30 -36.88
C CYS A 26 -1.00 5.63 -37.15
N GLU A 27 -2.23 5.78 -36.66
CA GLU A 27 -2.97 7.03 -36.74
C GLU A 27 -2.79 7.82 -35.43
N THR A 28 -2.12 8.97 -35.50
CA THR A 28 -1.81 9.85 -34.36
C THR A 28 -3.01 10.12 -33.43
N PRO A 29 -4.26 10.29 -33.93
CA PRO A 29 -5.43 10.49 -33.08
C PRO A 29 -5.77 9.29 -32.17
N THR A 30 -5.65 8.06 -32.69
CA THR A 30 -5.91 6.82 -31.94
C THR A 30 -4.86 6.60 -30.85
N LEU A 31 -3.60 6.93 -31.15
CA LEU A 31 -2.51 6.90 -30.19
C LEU A 31 -2.71 7.94 -29.08
N ILE A 32 -3.09 9.18 -29.43
CA ILE A 32 -3.38 10.23 -28.46
C ILE A 32 -4.54 9.81 -27.57
N ALA A 33 -5.65 9.32 -28.12
CA ALA A 33 -6.81 8.87 -27.34
C ALA A 33 -6.47 7.71 -26.39
N TRP A 34 -5.64 6.76 -26.84
CA TRP A 34 -5.16 5.68 -25.99
C TRP A 34 -4.29 6.21 -24.85
N LEU A 35 -3.31 7.07 -25.15
CA LEU A 35 -2.41 7.66 -24.16
C LEU A 35 -3.13 8.57 -23.17
N SER A 36 -4.15 9.29 -23.61
CA SER A 36 -4.87 10.30 -22.84
C SER A 36 -6.04 9.73 -22.03
N SER A 37 -6.03 8.44 -21.73
CA SER A 37 -7.05 7.80 -20.89
C SER A 37 -6.60 7.62 -19.44
N SER A 38 -5.57 8.37 -19.00
CA SER A 38 -5.23 8.42 -17.58
C SER A 38 -6.34 9.14 -16.81
N ASP A 39 -6.79 8.52 -15.71
CA ASP A 39 -7.67 9.11 -14.72
C ASP A 39 -6.92 9.27 -13.40
N VAL A 40 -7.24 10.33 -12.65
CA VAL A 40 -6.67 10.61 -11.34
C VAL A 40 -7.82 10.82 -10.36
N GLN A 41 -7.90 9.93 -9.37
CA GLN A 41 -8.92 9.95 -8.33
C GLN A 41 -8.24 10.12 -6.99
N CYS A 42 -8.55 11.18 -6.25
CA CYS A 42 -7.94 11.44 -4.94
C CYS A 42 -8.98 11.55 -3.83
N VAL A 43 -8.61 11.04 -2.65
CA VAL A 43 -9.44 11.03 -1.44
C VAL A 43 -8.62 11.47 -0.21
N GLY A 44 -9.30 12.05 0.78
CA GLY A 44 -8.72 12.43 2.07
C GLY A 44 -8.14 13.86 2.14
N TRP A 45 -7.82 14.28 3.36
CA TRP A 45 -7.33 15.62 3.66
C TRP A 45 -5.93 15.88 3.09
N ARG A 46 -5.56 17.16 2.88
CA ARG A 46 -4.27 17.56 2.27
C ARG A 46 -3.05 17.00 3.00
N ARG A 47 -3.11 16.71 4.30
CA ARG A 47 -1.95 16.06 4.97
C ARG A 47 -1.94 14.54 4.77
N ASN A 48 -3.06 13.91 4.47
CA ASN A 48 -3.21 12.45 4.40
C ASN A 48 -3.95 12.00 3.13
N ARG A 49 -3.54 12.55 1.99
CA ARG A 49 -4.20 12.31 0.71
C ARG A 49 -3.71 11.01 0.10
N SER A 50 -4.65 10.26 -0.45
CA SER A 50 -4.42 9.04 -1.23
C SER A 50 -4.98 9.27 -2.63
N CYS A 51 -4.27 8.82 -3.66
CA CYS A 51 -4.71 8.91 -5.05
C CYS A 51 -4.55 7.58 -5.76
N ALA A 52 -5.53 7.27 -6.61
CA ALA A 52 -5.49 6.23 -7.61
C ALA A 52 -5.24 6.88 -8.98
N PHE A 53 -4.34 6.28 -9.73
CA PHE A 53 -3.98 6.67 -11.08
C PHE A 53 -4.27 5.51 -12.01
N ASP A 54 -5.20 5.69 -12.93
CA ASP A 54 -5.37 4.72 -14.00
C ASP A 54 -4.39 5.05 -15.12
N ARG A 55 -3.74 4.03 -15.67
CA ARG A 55 -2.79 4.18 -16.77
C ARG A 55 -1.68 5.19 -16.48
N LEU A 56 -1.04 5.06 -15.32
CA LEU A 56 0.13 5.86 -14.99
C LEU A 56 1.38 5.29 -15.66
N TYR A 57 2.23 6.17 -16.20
CA TYR A 57 3.45 5.80 -16.88
C TYR A 57 4.64 5.97 -15.95
N TYR A 58 5.62 5.07 -16.01
CA TYR A 58 6.92 5.24 -15.38
C TYR A 58 8.00 5.18 -16.47
N ASP A 59 8.75 6.28 -16.59
CA ASP A 59 9.85 6.41 -17.53
C ASP A 59 11.16 6.27 -16.78
N SER A 60 11.85 5.15 -17.04
CA SER A 60 13.13 4.83 -16.39
C SER A 60 14.28 5.73 -16.86
N THR A 61 14.13 6.44 -18.00
CA THR A 61 15.15 7.36 -18.52
C THR A 61 15.20 8.68 -17.76
N ILE A 62 14.07 9.11 -17.20
CA ILE A 62 13.97 10.27 -16.30
C ILE A 62 13.77 9.86 -14.83
N ASN A 63 13.69 8.56 -14.56
CA ASN A 63 13.44 7.97 -13.24
C ASN A 63 12.22 8.61 -12.54
N ASN A 64 11.12 8.79 -13.28
CA ASN A 64 9.94 9.47 -12.76
C ASN A 64 8.63 8.93 -13.37
N PHE A 65 7.53 9.16 -12.66
CA PHE A 65 6.19 8.92 -13.15
C PHE A 65 5.73 10.04 -14.07
N VAL A 66 4.89 9.69 -15.05
CA VAL A 66 4.32 10.59 -16.04
C VAL A 66 2.81 10.36 -16.09
N ILE A 67 2.03 11.42 -15.87
CA ILE A 67 0.59 11.45 -16.13
C ILE A 67 0.38 12.04 -17.51
N VAL A 68 -0.39 11.34 -18.33
CA VAL A 68 -0.77 11.80 -19.67
C VAL A 68 -2.25 12.11 -19.69
N LEU A 69 -2.58 13.39 -19.77
CA LEU A 69 -3.95 13.88 -19.81
C LEU A 69 -4.30 14.39 -21.21
N PRO A 70 -5.56 14.27 -21.62
CA PRO A 70 -6.03 14.93 -22.83
C PRO A 70 -6.05 16.45 -22.58
N GLY A 71 -6.11 17.24 -23.66
CA GLY A 71 -6.31 18.68 -23.58
C GLY A 71 -7.53 19.07 -22.74
N SER A 72 -7.57 20.35 -22.36
CA SER A 72 -8.53 20.99 -21.44
C SER A 72 -10.01 20.67 -21.66
N ASP A 73 -10.37 20.17 -22.84
CA ASP A 73 -11.75 20.00 -23.30
C ASP A 73 -12.20 18.52 -23.22
N LEU A 74 -11.33 17.59 -22.80
CA LEU A 74 -11.56 16.13 -22.89
C LEU A 74 -11.16 15.33 -21.62
N GLY A 75 -10.61 15.98 -20.59
CA GLY A 75 -10.07 15.30 -19.41
C GLY A 75 -11.03 15.30 -18.22
N ASN A 76 -11.35 14.13 -17.69
CA ASN A 76 -12.04 13.99 -16.41
C ASN A 76 -10.98 13.75 -15.33
N VAL A 77 -10.63 14.77 -14.54
CA VAL A 77 -9.87 14.57 -13.28
C VAL A 77 -10.87 14.70 -12.15
N LYS A 78 -11.20 13.57 -11.53
CA LYS A 78 -12.27 13.52 -10.53
C LYS A 78 -11.69 13.58 -9.14
N LYS A 79 -12.15 14.56 -8.34
CA LYS A 79 -12.09 14.41 -6.87
C LYS A 79 -13.16 13.39 -6.50
N ALA A 80 -12.76 12.23 -5.98
CA ALA A 80 -13.72 11.28 -5.47
C ALA A 80 -14.29 11.82 -4.14
N ALA A 81 -15.60 11.70 -3.94
CA ALA A 81 -16.22 12.10 -2.68
C ALA A 81 -15.60 11.28 -1.55
N TYR A 82 -14.99 11.97 -0.60
CA TYR A 82 -14.48 11.35 0.61
C TYR A 82 -15.66 11.11 1.54
N THR A 83 -16.25 9.91 1.47
CA THR A 83 -17.42 9.51 2.28
C THR A 83 -17.06 9.02 3.68
N GLY A 84 -15.78 8.81 3.96
CA GLY A 84 -15.31 8.56 5.32
C GLY A 84 -15.43 9.83 6.16
N GLY A 85 -15.92 9.75 7.39
CA GLY A 85 -15.76 10.87 8.32
C GLY A 85 -14.28 11.05 8.63
N ALA A 86 -13.67 12.16 8.21
CA ALA A 86 -12.47 12.62 8.89
C ALA A 86 -12.96 13.11 10.25
N PHE A 87 -12.57 12.43 11.34
CA PHE A 87 -12.67 13.05 12.65
C PHE A 87 -11.68 14.20 12.65
N ASP A 88 -12.23 15.39 12.52
CA ASP A 88 -11.49 16.63 12.60
C ASP A 88 -11.49 17.08 14.07
N PHE A 89 -10.34 16.99 14.71
CA PHE A 89 -10.15 17.52 16.07
C PHE A 89 -9.99 19.05 16.08
N ASN A 90 -9.86 19.72 14.93
CA ASN A 90 -9.42 21.12 14.84
C ASN A 90 -10.27 22.03 13.93
N GLY A 91 -11.42 21.59 13.42
CA GLY A 91 -12.32 22.44 12.60
C GLY A 91 -11.78 22.82 11.22
N ALA A 92 -10.83 22.08 10.65
CA ALA A 92 -10.44 22.22 9.26
C ALA A 92 -11.49 21.59 8.33
N ASP A 93 -12.20 22.46 7.59
CA ASP A 93 -13.14 22.09 6.53
C ASP A 93 -12.67 20.85 5.75
N VAL A 94 -13.38 19.74 5.94
CA VAL A 94 -13.36 18.61 5.01
C VAL A 94 -13.73 19.22 3.67
N PHE A 95 -12.77 19.32 2.74
CA PHE A 95 -12.97 19.92 1.42
C PHE A 95 -14.33 19.46 0.87
N ASN A 96 -15.30 20.37 0.94
CA ASN A 96 -16.67 20.07 0.56
C ASN A 96 -16.66 19.55 -0.87
N ASN A 97 -17.48 18.53 -1.11
CA ASN A 97 -17.73 17.83 -2.36
C ASN A 97 -17.81 18.75 -3.60
N GLN A 98 -16.66 19.23 -4.09
CA GLN A 98 -16.57 19.74 -5.46
C GLN A 98 -16.49 18.52 -6.36
N THR A 99 -17.68 17.98 -6.59
CA THR A 99 -18.00 17.24 -7.80
C THR A 99 -17.63 18.11 -9.00
N ASP A 100 -17.03 17.45 -10.00
CA ASP A 100 -16.84 17.88 -11.39
C ASP A 100 -17.62 19.16 -11.78
N THR A 101 -17.03 20.35 -11.57
CA THR A 101 -17.71 21.64 -11.83
C THR A 101 -17.65 22.07 -13.30
N GLY A 102 -17.26 21.19 -14.23
CA GLY A 102 -17.03 21.55 -15.64
C GLY A 102 -15.87 22.53 -15.83
N THR A 103 -14.99 22.66 -14.83
CA THR A 103 -13.78 23.51 -14.92
C THR A 103 -12.70 22.75 -15.70
N PRO A 104 -12.06 23.38 -16.70
CA PRO A 104 -11.01 22.73 -17.48
C PRO A 104 -9.87 22.19 -16.60
N VAL A 105 -9.44 20.96 -16.87
CA VAL A 105 -8.29 20.35 -16.19
C VAL A 105 -7.01 21.07 -16.65
N THR A 106 -6.32 21.70 -15.70
CA THR A 106 -5.02 22.36 -15.90
C THR A 106 -3.92 21.67 -15.11
N GLU A 107 -2.65 21.90 -15.48
CA GLU A 107 -1.52 21.38 -14.69
C GLU A 107 -1.63 21.82 -13.23
N THR A 108 -1.95 23.09 -13.00
CA THR A 108 -2.16 23.65 -11.66
C THR A 108 -3.22 22.90 -10.89
N SER A 109 -4.38 22.61 -11.50
CA SER A 109 -5.46 21.87 -10.83
C SER A 109 -5.05 20.44 -10.46
N VAL A 110 -4.29 19.76 -11.32
CA VAL A 110 -3.77 18.41 -11.04
C VAL A 110 -2.72 18.48 -9.93
N ARG A 111 -1.80 19.46 -9.98
CA ARG A 111 -0.81 19.69 -8.91
C ARG A 111 -1.48 19.97 -7.56
N GLU A 112 -2.57 20.73 -7.55
CA GLU A 112 -3.34 21.01 -6.34
C GLU A 112 -4.02 19.75 -5.79
N ILE A 113 -4.54 18.89 -6.68
CA ILE A 113 -5.12 17.60 -6.31
C ILE A 113 -4.04 16.63 -5.81
N LEU A 114 -2.82 16.67 -6.34
CA LEU A 114 -1.70 15.86 -5.87
C LEU A 114 -1.01 16.42 -4.62
N ASN A 115 -1.33 17.65 -4.23
CA ASN A 115 -0.76 18.28 -3.05
C ASN A 115 -1.12 17.47 -1.80
N GLY A 116 -0.09 16.97 -1.10
CA GLY A 116 -0.28 16.10 0.05
C GLY A 116 -0.17 14.61 -0.22
N VAL A 117 -0.10 14.20 -1.49
CA VAL A 117 0.25 12.83 -1.87
C VAL A 117 1.74 12.68 -1.67
N SER A 118 2.11 11.69 -0.89
CA SER A 118 3.49 11.40 -0.52
C SER A 118 3.71 9.92 -0.69
N SER A 119 4.89 9.56 -1.16
CA SER A 119 5.40 8.20 -1.00
C SER A 119 5.95 7.99 0.41
N ASP A 120 6.45 9.05 1.08
CA ASP A 120 6.98 8.98 2.45
C ASP A 120 5.88 8.91 3.51
N ALA A 121 6.18 8.25 4.63
CA ALA A 121 5.26 7.95 5.72
C ALA A 121 5.69 8.49 7.11
N LYS A 122 6.71 9.37 7.18
CA LYS A 122 7.11 9.97 8.46
C LYS A 122 7.72 11.37 8.38
N ASP A 123 7.71 12.01 9.54
CA ASP A 123 8.19 13.30 10.04
C ASP A 123 9.61 13.77 9.63
N ARG A 124 10.04 13.53 8.39
CA ARG A 124 11.17 14.27 7.84
C ARG A 124 10.68 15.68 7.51
N LYS A 125 11.52 16.68 7.79
CA LYS A 125 11.32 18.07 7.34
C LYS A 125 11.07 18.17 5.83
N GLU A 126 11.40 17.11 5.08
CA GLU A 126 11.24 16.96 3.64
C GLU A 126 10.64 15.58 3.31
N ALA A 127 9.35 15.36 3.57
CA ALA A 127 8.68 14.23 2.94
C ALA A 127 8.79 14.40 1.42
N VAL A 128 9.22 13.36 0.71
CA VAL A 128 9.36 13.40 -0.75
C VAL A 128 7.96 13.41 -1.35
N PRO A 129 7.48 14.54 -1.91
CA PRO A 129 6.15 14.60 -2.45
C PRO A 129 6.08 13.73 -3.70
N PHE A 130 4.93 13.10 -3.94
CA PHE A 130 4.70 12.42 -5.20
C PHE A 130 4.51 13.46 -6.31
N HIS A 131 5.55 13.68 -7.11
CA HIS A 131 5.61 14.70 -8.15
C HIS A 131 5.79 14.09 -9.55
N PRO A 132 4.75 13.42 -10.09
CA PRO A 132 4.80 12.95 -11.47
C PRO A 132 4.92 14.15 -12.42
N GLN A 133 5.55 13.93 -13.56
CA GLN A 133 5.48 14.86 -14.67
C GLN A 133 4.07 14.83 -15.27
N ILE A 134 3.50 15.99 -15.58
CA ILE A 134 2.13 16.09 -16.13
C ILE A 134 2.24 16.57 -17.56
N LEU A 135 1.62 15.84 -18.48
CA LEU A 135 1.60 16.13 -19.90
C LEU A 135 0.17 16.29 -20.39
N PHE A 136 -0.08 17.37 -21.12
CA PHE A 136 -1.37 17.64 -21.77
C PHE A 136 -1.21 17.49 -23.27
N PHE A 137 -1.96 16.57 -23.89
CA PHE A 137 -2.07 16.49 -25.35
C PHE A 137 -3.31 17.24 -25.81
N LYS A 138 -3.14 18.53 -26.15
CA LYS A 138 -4.21 19.36 -26.72
C LYS A 138 -4.47 19.04 -28.19
N ASP A 139 -3.42 18.75 -28.94
CA ASP A 139 -3.46 18.41 -30.36
C ASP A 139 -2.15 17.72 -30.79
N GLU A 140 -2.12 17.25 -32.04
CA GLU A 140 -0.95 16.61 -32.66
C GLU A 140 0.28 17.52 -32.71
N SER A 141 0.13 18.85 -32.72
CA SER A 141 1.24 19.78 -32.75
C SER A 141 1.99 19.84 -31.41
N VAL A 142 1.28 19.77 -30.28
CA VAL A 142 1.88 19.66 -28.93
C VAL A 142 2.63 18.34 -28.81
N PHE A 143 2.04 17.26 -29.33
CA PHE A 143 2.68 15.94 -29.42
C PHE A 143 3.98 15.99 -30.25
N VAL A 144 3.97 16.64 -31.42
CA VAL A 144 5.15 16.80 -32.29
C VAL A 144 6.21 17.71 -31.67
N GLN A 145 5.84 18.80 -31.01
CA GLN A 145 6.81 19.70 -30.34
C GLN A 145 7.47 19.03 -29.14
N TRP A 146 6.72 18.27 -28.36
CA TRP A 146 7.25 17.57 -27.19
C TRP A 146 8.20 16.43 -27.60
N LYS A 147 7.83 15.67 -28.64
CA LYS A 147 8.69 14.70 -29.33
C LYS A 147 10.02 15.31 -29.79
N ARG A 148 10.02 16.57 -30.23
CA ARG A 148 11.22 17.29 -30.70
C ARG A 148 12.09 17.87 -29.58
N ARG A 149 11.51 18.30 -28.45
CA ARG A 149 12.20 19.18 -27.49
C ARG A 149 12.84 18.48 -26.28
N LYS A 150 12.30 17.40 -25.69
CA LYS A 150 12.83 16.93 -24.39
C LYS A 150 12.89 15.43 -24.07
N GLN A 151 12.31 14.52 -24.85
CA GLN A 151 12.37 13.08 -24.53
C GLN A 151 12.37 12.20 -25.79
N ARG A 152 13.51 12.17 -26.50
CA ARG A 152 13.70 11.28 -27.64
C ARG A 152 13.42 9.81 -27.28
N THR A 153 13.68 9.41 -26.03
CA THR A 153 13.53 8.05 -25.49
C THR A 153 12.07 7.61 -25.27
N PHE A 154 11.26 8.40 -24.56
CA PHE A 154 9.83 8.10 -24.34
C PHE A 154 9.07 7.97 -25.68
N PHE A 155 9.43 8.78 -26.66
CA PHE A 155 8.76 8.82 -27.97
C PHE A 155 9.36 7.88 -29.02
N SER A 156 10.68 7.64 -29.02
CA SER A 156 11.26 6.56 -29.84
C SER A 156 10.65 5.21 -29.49
N TRP A 157 10.25 5.05 -28.22
CA TRP A 157 9.50 3.92 -27.72
C TRP A 157 8.09 3.82 -28.35
N LEU A 158 7.27 4.88 -28.26
CA LEU A 158 5.91 4.93 -28.82
C LEU A 158 5.85 4.59 -30.32
N THR A 159 6.89 4.93 -31.07
CA THR A 159 6.90 4.81 -32.54
C THR A 159 7.85 3.76 -33.10
N GLY A 160 8.61 3.02 -32.29
CA GLY A 160 9.64 2.12 -32.85
C GLY A 160 10.47 1.25 -31.89
N SER A 161 10.09 1.07 -30.63
CA SER A 161 10.82 0.22 -29.67
C SER A 161 9.89 -0.83 -29.02
N PRO A 162 10.41 -1.85 -28.30
CA PRO A 162 9.60 -2.99 -27.86
C PRO A 162 8.42 -2.55 -27.00
N GLU A 163 7.26 -3.22 -27.13
CA GLU A 163 6.00 -2.89 -26.42
C GLU A 163 6.19 -2.49 -24.94
N PRO A 164 5.36 -1.59 -24.40
CA PRO A 164 5.60 -1.07 -23.06
C PRO A 164 5.38 -2.21 -22.08
N GLN A 165 6.12 -2.22 -21.00
CA GLN A 165 5.84 -3.18 -19.94
C GLN A 165 4.52 -2.80 -19.28
N LEU A 166 3.45 -3.52 -19.61
CA LEU A 166 2.16 -3.36 -18.95
C LEU A 166 2.15 -4.13 -17.63
N VAL A 167 2.03 -3.41 -16.53
CA VAL A 167 1.69 -3.97 -15.22
C VAL A 167 0.18 -4.02 -15.12
N SER A 168 -0.36 -5.25 -15.17
CA SER A 168 -1.80 -5.51 -15.05
C SER A 168 -2.25 -5.54 -13.60
N GLY A 169 -3.52 -5.18 -13.35
CA GLY A 169 -4.10 -5.15 -12.01
C GLY A 169 -3.78 -3.88 -11.22
N THR A 170 -4.04 -3.93 -9.91
CA THR A 170 -3.82 -2.83 -8.99
C THR A 170 -2.42 -2.91 -8.37
N SER A 171 -1.69 -1.81 -8.43
CA SER A 171 -0.36 -1.65 -7.86
C SER A 171 -0.38 -0.67 -6.70
N LEU A 172 0.39 -0.95 -5.65
CA LEU A 172 0.57 -0.06 -4.51
C LEU A 172 1.98 0.51 -4.50
N HIS A 173 2.12 1.83 -4.46
CA HIS A 173 3.40 2.51 -4.47
C HIS A 173 3.59 3.41 -3.25
N TRP A 174 4.75 3.28 -2.61
CA TRP A 174 5.14 4.02 -1.41
C TRP A 174 6.66 4.06 -1.28
N GLN A 175 7.17 4.90 -0.39
CA GLN A 175 8.59 4.98 -0.07
C GLN A 175 8.95 3.94 0.96
N PHE A 176 9.94 3.15 0.60
CA PHE A 176 10.45 2.10 1.46
C PHE A 176 11.25 2.71 2.62
N PHE A 177 10.78 2.52 3.84
CA PHE A 177 11.45 3.00 5.06
C PHE A 177 11.58 1.89 6.10
N GLY A 178 12.65 1.94 6.89
CA GLY A 178 12.81 1.05 8.04
C GLY A 178 13.12 -0.41 7.70
N ALA A 179 13.73 -0.68 6.54
CA ALA A 179 14.09 -2.04 6.06
C ALA A 179 14.82 -2.93 7.09
N LEU A 180 15.56 -2.32 8.00
CA LEU A 180 16.35 -3.01 9.04
C LEU A 180 15.53 -3.31 10.30
N ASN A 181 14.32 -2.78 10.41
CA ASN A 181 13.45 -2.96 11.57
C ASN A 181 12.03 -3.33 11.11
N PRO A 182 11.59 -4.59 11.29
CA PRO A 182 10.31 -5.05 10.77
C PRO A 182 9.12 -4.26 11.33
N GLY A 183 9.21 -3.74 12.55
CA GLY A 183 8.17 -2.87 13.10
C GLY A 183 8.06 -1.54 12.36
N HIS A 184 9.18 -0.87 12.07
CA HIS A 184 9.17 0.36 11.28
C HIS A 184 8.75 0.10 9.83
N PHE A 185 9.24 -0.95 9.20
CA PHE A 185 8.81 -1.32 7.85
C PHE A 185 7.30 -1.56 7.79
N LEU A 186 6.76 -2.41 8.68
CA LEU A 186 5.33 -2.75 8.66
C LEU A 186 4.45 -1.56 9.01
N TYR A 187 4.75 -0.80 10.07
CA TYR A 187 3.78 0.15 10.62
C TYR A 187 4.09 1.62 10.32
N ASP A 188 5.34 1.97 10.08
CA ASP A 188 5.72 3.33 9.67
C ASP A 188 5.78 3.48 8.15
N SER A 189 5.76 2.40 7.34
CA SER A 189 5.89 2.49 5.87
C SER A 189 4.80 1.71 5.12
N PHE A 190 4.68 0.40 5.35
CA PHE A 190 3.82 -0.46 4.55
C PHE A 190 2.33 -0.36 4.91
N TYR A 191 1.99 -0.36 6.20
CA TYR A 191 0.62 -0.22 6.68
C TYR A 191 -0.06 1.06 6.19
N PRO A 192 0.58 2.25 6.24
CA PRO A 192 0.05 3.44 5.61
C PRO A 192 -0.36 3.21 4.13
N ALA A 193 0.52 2.58 3.35
CA ALA A 193 0.26 2.27 1.95
C ALA A 193 -0.95 1.32 1.82
N TRP A 194 -1.03 0.31 2.68
CA TRP A 194 -2.19 -0.58 2.75
C TRP A 194 -3.51 0.15 3.01
N VAL A 195 -3.54 1.15 3.90
CA VAL A 195 -4.76 1.94 4.14
C VAL A 195 -5.20 2.66 2.86
N THR A 196 -4.26 3.06 2.00
CA THR A 196 -4.59 3.61 0.68
C THR A 196 -5.30 2.57 -0.20
N ALA A 197 -4.88 1.31 -0.20
CA ALA A 197 -5.57 0.24 -0.94
C ALA A 197 -7.01 0.04 -0.46
N VAL A 198 -7.21 -0.01 0.86
CA VAL A 198 -8.54 -0.14 1.48
C VAL A 198 -9.45 1.03 1.08
N ARG A 199 -8.96 2.27 1.12
CA ARG A 199 -9.72 3.47 0.73
C ARG A 199 -10.28 3.44 -0.71
N PHE A 200 -9.65 2.67 -1.59
CA PHE A 200 -10.08 2.50 -2.98
C PHE A 200 -10.80 1.16 -3.22
N GLY A 201 -11.21 0.46 -2.15
CA GLY A 201 -11.99 -0.78 -2.24
C GLY A 201 -11.17 -2.04 -2.55
N HIS A 202 -9.83 -1.98 -2.44
CA HIS A 202 -8.95 -3.10 -2.80
C HIS A 202 -8.58 -3.99 -1.59
N THR A 203 -9.50 -4.12 -0.61
CA THR A 203 -9.29 -4.87 0.64
C THR A 203 -9.06 -6.37 0.39
N PHE A 204 -9.62 -6.94 -0.67
CA PHE A 204 -9.56 -8.39 -0.94
C PHE A 204 -8.79 -8.75 -2.21
N ASP A 205 -8.48 -7.76 -3.04
CA ASP A 205 -7.84 -7.94 -4.34
C ASP A 205 -6.36 -8.30 -4.21
N ALA A 206 -5.82 -9.04 -5.17
CA ALA A 206 -4.37 -9.17 -5.33
C ALA A 206 -3.76 -7.81 -5.68
N LEU A 207 -2.62 -7.48 -5.06
CA LEU A 207 -1.93 -6.21 -5.20
C LEU A 207 -0.49 -6.44 -5.66
N ASN A 208 -0.08 -5.73 -6.70
CA ASN A 208 1.33 -5.61 -7.02
C ASN A 208 1.99 -4.62 -6.05
N MET A 209 3.20 -4.92 -5.59
CA MET A 209 3.93 -4.09 -4.65
C MET A 209 5.05 -3.34 -5.37
N VAL A 210 5.01 -2.01 -5.32
CA VAL A 210 5.92 -1.12 -6.06
C VAL A 210 6.62 -0.16 -5.10
N PRO A 211 7.42 -0.65 -4.16
CA PRO A 211 8.18 0.23 -3.27
C PRO A 211 9.19 1.08 -4.05
N LEU A 212 9.29 2.36 -3.70
CA LEU A 212 10.39 3.23 -4.10
C LEU A 212 11.63 2.82 -3.30
N GLY A 213 12.58 2.19 -3.97
CA GLY A 213 13.86 1.84 -3.37
C GLY A 213 14.70 3.08 -3.11
N ASP A 214 15.38 3.11 -1.96
CA ASP A 214 16.52 4.01 -1.79
C ASP A 214 17.71 3.39 -2.57
N ASP A 215 18.38 4.14 -3.43
CA ASP A 215 19.53 3.67 -4.20
C ASP A 215 20.67 3.14 -3.28
N GLY A 216 20.68 3.52 -2.00
CA GLY A 216 21.57 2.98 -0.97
C GLY A 216 21.17 1.61 -0.40
N SER A 217 19.93 1.15 -0.61
CA SER A 217 19.42 -0.16 -0.17
C SER A 217 19.78 -1.31 -1.12
N LYS A 218 20.45 -1.02 -2.25
CA LYS A 218 20.81 -1.98 -3.31
C LYS A 218 21.54 -3.25 -2.84
N ARG A 219 22.03 -3.33 -1.60
CA ARG A 219 22.52 -4.58 -0.97
C ARG A 219 22.26 -4.72 0.52
N ALA A 220 21.39 -3.91 1.12
CA ALA A 220 20.80 -4.35 2.38
C ALA A 220 19.75 -5.39 2.00
N ARG A 221 20.20 -6.62 1.76
CA ARG A 221 19.42 -7.83 2.05
C ARG A 221 19.16 -7.80 3.56
N GLY A 222 18.34 -6.85 4.00
CA GLY A 222 17.91 -6.71 5.38
C GLY A 222 17.14 -7.98 5.67
N ILE A 223 17.81 -8.90 6.32
CA ILE A 223 17.20 -10.09 6.85
C ILE A 223 16.42 -9.61 8.08
N PHE A 224 15.09 -9.72 8.07
CA PHE A 224 14.31 -9.60 9.29
C PHE A 224 14.55 -10.85 10.12
N TRP A 225 15.70 -10.90 10.79
CA TRP A 225 16.09 -11.97 11.71
C TRP A 225 16.14 -13.39 11.08
N SER A 226 15.65 -13.58 9.85
CA SER A 226 15.83 -14.70 8.90
C SER A 226 15.02 -14.53 7.60
N VAL A 227 14.03 -13.62 7.53
CA VAL A 227 13.14 -13.44 6.36
C VAL A 227 13.46 -12.17 5.57
N PRO A 228 13.69 -12.23 4.24
CA PRO A 228 13.76 -11.03 3.42
C PRO A 228 12.42 -10.29 3.44
N TYR A 229 12.42 -8.98 3.64
CA TYR A 229 11.19 -8.18 3.58
C TYR A 229 10.40 -8.35 2.27
N TRP A 230 11.09 -8.73 1.19
CA TRP A 230 10.48 -9.12 -0.09
C TRP A 230 9.47 -10.25 0.07
N THR A 231 9.80 -11.27 0.86
CA THR A 231 8.90 -12.39 1.14
C THR A 231 7.62 -11.89 1.81
N VAL A 232 7.72 -10.91 2.73
CA VAL A 232 6.54 -10.30 3.35
C VAL A 232 5.65 -9.61 2.30
N LEU A 233 6.24 -8.87 1.36
CA LEU A 233 5.50 -8.18 0.30
C LEU A 233 4.86 -9.15 -0.70
N GLU A 234 5.60 -10.19 -1.10
CA GLU A 234 5.12 -11.24 -2.01
C GLU A 234 3.93 -11.98 -1.39
N SER A 235 4.10 -12.46 -0.16
CA SER A 235 3.07 -13.13 0.64
C SER A 235 1.84 -12.26 0.86
N PHE A 236 2.01 -10.99 1.23
CA PHE A 236 0.90 -10.09 1.53
C PHE A 236 0.15 -9.62 0.26
N GLY A 237 0.87 -9.39 -0.83
CA GLY A 237 0.30 -8.84 -2.06
C GLY A 237 -0.39 -9.88 -2.92
N ARG A 238 0.19 -11.09 -3.01
CA ARG A 238 -0.14 -12.12 -4.02
C ARG A 238 -0.06 -11.66 -5.49
N GLY A 239 0.44 -10.45 -5.71
CA GLY A 239 0.79 -9.91 -7.01
C GLY A 239 2.30 -9.91 -7.23
N ALA A 240 2.74 -9.25 -8.29
CA ALA A 240 4.15 -9.08 -8.54
C ALA A 240 4.77 -8.04 -7.59
N VAL A 241 6.02 -8.26 -7.20
CA VAL A 241 6.81 -7.31 -6.42
C VAL A 241 7.98 -6.86 -7.26
N PHE A 242 8.14 -5.54 -7.41
CA PHE A 242 9.28 -4.98 -8.12
C PHE A 242 9.60 -3.59 -7.56
N LEU A 243 10.89 -3.31 -7.36
CA LEU A 243 11.32 -1.96 -7.06
C LEU A 243 11.06 -1.06 -8.28
N THR A 244 10.76 0.21 -8.04
CA THR A 244 10.77 1.20 -9.13
C THR A 244 12.12 1.23 -9.85
N THR A 245 13.22 0.96 -9.14
CA THR A 245 14.57 0.86 -9.72
C THR A 245 14.79 -0.38 -10.59
N ASP A 246 13.95 -1.42 -10.44
CA ASP A 246 14.02 -2.65 -11.23
C ASP A 246 13.18 -2.60 -12.51
N LEU A 247 12.43 -1.50 -12.70
CA LEU A 247 11.70 -1.21 -13.93
C LEU A 247 12.69 -0.83 -15.04
N LYS A 248 13.34 -1.85 -15.61
CA LYS A 248 14.35 -1.72 -16.67
C LYS A 248 13.75 -1.38 -18.02
N SER A 249 12.44 -1.56 -18.20
CA SER A 249 11.77 -1.12 -19.41
C SER A 249 11.90 0.41 -19.52
N PRO A 250 12.25 0.97 -20.70
CA PRO A 250 12.22 2.42 -20.93
C PRO A 250 10.87 3.03 -20.53
N LEU A 251 9.79 2.27 -20.72
CA LEU A 251 8.45 2.66 -20.32
C LEU A 251 7.70 1.50 -19.67
N THR A 252 7.17 1.75 -18.48
CA THR A 252 6.24 0.86 -17.78
C THR A 252 4.88 1.55 -17.65
N VAL A 253 3.79 0.83 -17.90
CA VAL A 253 2.42 1.34 -17.77
C VAL A 253 1.72 0.56 -16.69
N PHE A 254 1.19 1.25 -15.69
CA PHE A 254 0.38 0.67 -14.63
C PHE A 254 -1.09 0.76 -14.99
N SER A 255 -1.80 -0.37 -15.01
CA SER A 255 -3.25 -0.36 -15.23
C SER A 255 -3.94 0.51 -14.18
N ARG A 256 -3.57 0.30 -12.91
CA ARG A 256 -3.95 1.16 -11.78
C ARG A 256 -2.80 1.24 -10.77
N LEU A 257 -2.37 2.44 -10.40
CA LEU A 257 -1.38 2.68 -9.35
C LEU A 257 -2.03 3.46 -8.21
N LEU A 258 -1.89 2.97 -6.98
CA LEU A 258 -2.34 3.65 -5.78
C LEU A 258 -1.13 4.24 -5.06
N VAL A 259 -1.21 5.52 -4.70
CA VAL A 259 -0.15 6.25 -4.00
C VAL A 259 -0.76 7.06 -2.86
N GLY A 260 -0.08 7.11 -1.72
CA GLY A 260 -0.45 8.02 -0.63
C GLY A 260 0.01 7.52 0.73
N SER A 261 -0.48 8.21 1.77
CA SER A 261 -0.37 7.91 3.22
C SER A 261 0.83 8.48 4.01
N ARG A 262 0.96 9.81 4.03
CA ARG A 262 2.02 10.49 4.81
C ARG A 262 1.92 10.36 6.33
N PHE A 263 0.72 10.20 6.90
CA PHE A 263 0.49 10.27 8.36
C PHE A 263 -0.45 9.19 8.89
N MET A 264 -0.44 7.99 8.32
CA MET A 264 -1.29 6.88 8.78
C MET A 264 -0.54 5.90 9.67
N GLY A 265 0.17 6.41 10.67
CA GLY A 265 0.82 5.57 11.68
C GLY A 265 -0.21 4.92 12.62
N HIS A 266 -0.05 3.64 12.90
CA HIS A 266 -0.77 2.97 13.97
C HIS A 266 0.08 3.00 15.25
N ARG A 267 -0.32 3.78 16.25
CA ARG A 267 0.27 3.69 17.60
C ARG A 267 -0.76 3.62 18.72
N ASN A 268 -2.05 3.67 18.40
CA ASN A 268 -3.07 3.72 19.45
C ASN A 268 -4.14 2.64 19.27
N PRO A 269 -4.24 1.68 20.21
CA PRO A 269 -5.31 0.69 20.23
C PRO A 269 -6.67 1.30 20.64
N GLN A 270 -6.71 2.51 21.20
CA GLN A 270 -7.97 3.18 21.54
C GLN A 270 -8.50 3.99 20.36
N ARG A 271 -9.72 3.65 19.91
CA ARG A 271 -10.42 4.28 18.78
C ARG A 271 -10.53 5.82 18.89
N SER A 272 -10.70 6.35 20.10
CA SER A 272 -10.81 7.79 20.38
C SER A 272 -9.47 8.54 20.30
N MET A 273 -8.35 7.83 20.39
CA MET A 273 -7.00 8.39 20.34
C MET A 273 -6.21 7.92 19.10
N ALA A 274 -6.91 7.30 18.16
CA ALA A 274 -6.39 6.67 16.98
C ALA A 274 -6.21 7.73 15.86
N MET A 275 -5.03 7.81 15.23
CA MET A 275 -4.82 8.70 14.08
C MET A 275 -5.73 8.30 12.90
N PRO A 276 -6.16 9.23 12.02
CA PRO A 276 -6.91 8.88 10.81
C PRO A 276 -6.16 7.81 9.99
N GLY A 277 -6.73 6.61 9.89
CA GLY A 277 -6.04 5.45 9.32
C GLY A 277 -5.90 4.27 10.26
N SER A 278 -6.03 4.47 11.57
CA SER A 278 -5.69 3.45 12.58
C SER A 278 -6.87 2.53 12.98
N TYR A 279 -8.08 3.07 13.10
CA TYR A 279 -9.28 2.29 13.45
C TYR A 279 -10.54 2.67 12.64
N SER A 280 -10.47 3.74 11.84
CA SER A 280 -11.67 4.39 11.28
C SER A 280 -12.03 4.01 9.84
N TYR A 281 -11.11 3.42 9.07
CA TYR A 281 -11.41 2.99 7.69
C TYR A 281 -11.62 1.49 7.66
N GLU A 282 -12.87 1.05 7.49
CA GLU A 282 -13.24 -0.34 7.13
C GLU A 282 -12.51 -1.45 7.88
N ASN A 283 -12.07 -1.20 9.12
CA ASN A 283 -11.24 -2.12 9.90
C ASN A 283 -9.86 -2.44 9.26
N ALA A 284 -9.20 -1.44 8.65
CA ALA A 284 -7.98 -1.61 7.86
C ALA A 284 -6.83 -2.31 8.59
N LEU A 285 -6.63 -2.04 9.89
CA LEU A 285 -5.60 -2.70 10.70
C LEU A 285 -5.90 -4.18 10.92
N PHE A 286 -7.16 -4.51 11.19
CA PHE A 286 -7.59 -5.90 11.28
C PHE A 286 -7.33 -6.62 9.95
N TRP A 287 -7.77 -6.04 8.82
CA TRP A 287 -7.54 -6.65 7.51
C TRP A 287 -6.07 -6.72 7.11
N PHE A 288 -5.25 -5.77 7.55
CA PHE A 288 -3.80 -5.85 7.42
C PHE A 288 -3.26 -7.08 8.15
N GLY A 289 -3.68 -7.28 9.40
CA GLY A 289 -3.32 -8.46 10.18
C GLY A 289 -3.77 -9.77 9.53
N GLN A 290 -5.02 -9.83 9.06
CA GLN A 290 -5.56 -11.02 8.38
C GLN A 290 -4.79 -11.34 7.09
N ARG A 291 -4.45 -10.34 6.27
CA ARG A 291 -3.63 -10.56 5.05
C ARG A 291 -2.19 -10.96 5.39
N LEU A 292 -1.60 -10.41 6.46
CA LEU A 292 -0.28 -10.85 6.93
C LEU A 292 -0.31 -12.32 7.35
N LEU A 293 -1.25 -12.73 8.20
CA LEU A 293 -1.37 -14.13 8.64
C LEU A 293 -1.63 -15.06 7.43
N ALA A 294 -2.54 -14.68 6.54
CA ALA A 294 -2.88 -15.48 5.36
C ALA A 294 -1.73 -15.59 4.35
N GLY A 295 -0.90 -14.55 4.20
CA GLY A 295 0.27 -14.59 3.32
C GLY A 295 1.34 -15.59 3.77
N PHE A 296 1.30 -16.02 5.02
CA PHE A 296 2.17 -17.05 5.60
C PHE A 296 1.43 -18.36 5.89
N ASP A 297 0.26 -18.57 5.27
CA ASP A 297 -0.57 -19.77 5.42
C ASP A 297 -1.03 -20.06 6.87
N LEU A 298 -1.08 -19.02 7.72
CA LEU A 298 -1.52 -19.11 9.12
C LEU A 298 -3.02 -18.83 9.29
N ALA A 299 -3.67 -18.28 8.27
CA ALA A 299 -5.09 -17.98 8.24
C ALA A 299 -5.65 -18.08 6.81
N PRO A 300 -6.97 -18.26 6.63
CA PRO A 300 -7.59 -18.17 5.31
C PRO A 300 -7.42 -16.78 4.69
N TRP A 301 -7.30 -16.72 3.36
CA TRP A 301 -7.23 -15.44 2.66
C TRP A 301 -8.49 -14.59 2.88
N PRO A 302 -8.35 -13.29 3.17
CA PRO A 302 -9.48 -12.39 3.36
C PRO A 302 -10.43 -12.33 2.16
N LYS A 303 -11.72 -12.41 2.47
CA LYS A 303 -12.83 -12.29 1.52
C LYS A 303 -14.00 -11.54 2.19
N PRO A 304 -14.93 -10.93 1.43
CA PRO A 304 -16.03 -10.14 2.00
C PRO A 304 -16.90 -10.87 3.02
N ASP A 305 -17.07 -12.18 2.86
CA ASP A 305 -17.86 -13.08 3.71
C ASP A 305 -16.99 -13.89 4.68
N LEU A 306 -15.74 -13.46 4.95
CA LEU A 306 -14.87 -14.20 5.86
C LEU A 306 -15.43 -14.16 7.28
N HIS A 307 -15.83 -15.32 7.78
CA HIS A 307 -16.07 -15.56 9.19
C HIS A 307 -14.74 -15.85 9.87
N VAL A 308 -14.25 -14.91 10.68
CA VAL A 308 -13.05 -15.13 11.48
C VAL A 308 -13.45 -15.81 12.78
N ALA A 309 -12.83 -16.97 13.04
CA ALA A 309 -13.05 -17.70 14.28
C ALA A 309 -12.58 -16.84 15.46
N HIS A 310 -13.48 -16.66 16.43
CA HIS A 310 -13.14 -16.03 17.70
C HIS A 310 -12.32 -17.00 18.55
N ALA A 311 -11.64 -16.45 19.57
CA ALA A 311 -11.11 -17.25 20.67
C ALA A 311 -12.22 -18.16 21.22
N ASP A 312 -11.96 -19.47 21.21
CA ASP A 312 -12.87 -20.46 21.77
C ASP A 312 -12.57 -20.54 23.27
N PRO A 313 -13.54 -20.29 24.16
CA PRO A 313 -13.34 -20.40 25.61
C PRO A 313 -12.87 -21.78 26.06
N ASP A 314 -13.17 -22.83 25.29
CA ASP A 314 -12.80 -24.21 25.60
C ASP A 314 -11.42 -24.59 25.02
N GLU A 315 -10.83 -23.74 24.17
CA GLU A 315 -9.46 -23.94 23.68
C GLU A 315 -8.46 -23.65 24.81
N LYS A 316 -7.43 -24.51 24.92
CA LYS A 316 -6.34 -24.29 25.91
C LYS A 316 -5.77 -22.88 25.75
N CYS A 317 -5.71 -22.13 26.86
CA CYS A 317 -5.20 -20.77 26.85
C CYS A 317 -3.75 -20.72 26.33
N ARG A 318 -3.48 -19.73 25.49
CA ARG A 318 -2.18 -19.46 24.90
C ARG A 318 -1.90 -17.97 25.00
N GLY A 319 -0.70 -17.61 25.40
CA GLY A 319 -0.32 -16.21 25.51
C GLY A 319 1.06 -15.93 24.96
N VAL A 320 1.34 -14.65 24.76
CA VAL A 320 2.66 -14.17 24.39
C VAL A 320 3.02 -12.95 25.22
N ILE A 321 4.21 -12.97 25.82
CA ILE A 321 4.87 -11.79 26.38
C ILE A 321 5.97 -11.41 25.41
N THR A 322 5.91 -10.23 24.82
CA THR A 322 6.93 -9.82 23.84
C THR A 322 8.08 -9.09 24.50
N ASP A 323 9.31 -9.42 24.11
CA ASP A 323 10.49 -8.66 24.50
C ASP A 323 10.34 -7.18 24.08
N ASN A 324 10.79 -6.29 24.94
CA ASN A 324 10.68 -4.86 24.73
C ASN A 324 11.91 -4.17 25.30
N LYS A 325 12.49 -3.25 24.52
CA LYS A 325 13.67 -2.46 24.93
C LYS A 325 13.45 -1.59 26.18
N ARG A 326 12.21 -1.43 26.63
CA ARG A 326 11.84 -0.71 27.86
C ARG A 326 11.89 -1.57 29.10
N PHE A 327 12.03 -2.89 28.96
CA PHE A 327 12.28 -3.79 30.07
C PHE A 327 13.78 -3.84 30.36
N ASP A 328 14.15 -3.64 31.61
CA ASP A 328 15.50 -3.95 32.08
C ASP A 328 15.70 -5.47 32.19
N GLU A 329 16.92 -5.91 32.47
CA GLU A 329 17.25 -7.34 32.51
C GLU A 329 16.56 -8.07 33.68
N GLU A 330 16.32 -7.39 34.80
CA GLU A 330 15.56 -7.94 35.93
C GLU A 330 14.10 -8.20 35.53
N THR A 331 13.45 -7.21 34.91
CA THR A 331 12.09 -7.33 34.37
C THR A 331 12.01 -8.45 33.33
N LYS A 332 12.98 -8.52 32.41
CA LYS A 332 13.01 -9.59 31.41
C LYS A 332 13.17 -10.97 32.06
N SER A 333 14.02 -11.10 33.08
CA SER A 333 14.19 -12.37 33.81
C SER A 333 12.89 -12.79 34.46
N MET A 334 12.25 -11.89 35.21
CA MET A 334 10.95 -12.13 35.84
C MET A 334 9.88 -12.53 34.80
N LEU A 335 9.77 -11.82 33.68
CA LEU A 335 8.79 -12.13 32.65
C LEU A 335 9.05 -13.48 31.96
N LYS A 336 10.32 -13.86 31.77
CA LYS A 336 10.71 -15.19 31.28
C LYS A 336 10.33 -16.28 32.28
N ASP A 337 10.56 -16.05 33.57
CA ASP A 337 10.20 -17.01 34.62
C ASP A 337 8.68 -17.18 34.70
N ILE A 338 7.91 -16.09 34.59
CA ILE A 338 6.45 -16.13 34.51
C ILE A 338 6.00 -16.95 33.28
N ALA A 339 6.58 -16.70 32.11
CA ALA A 339 6.27 -17.45 30.89
C ALA A 339 6.58 -18.95 31.05
N ALA A 340 7.76 -19.29 31.58
CA ALA A 340 8.21 -20.68 31.76
C ALA A 340 7.32 -21.48 32.73
N ASN A 341 6.71 -20.82 33.72
CA ASN A 341 5.84 -21.46 34.72
C ASN A 341 4.34 -21.26 34.45
N SER A 342 3.97 -20.57 33.38
CA SER A 342 2.60 -20.12 33.10
C SER A 342 1.56 -21.24 33.03
N ALA A 343 1.90 -22.39 32.45
CA ALA A 343 0.99 -23.54 32.36
C ALA A 343 0.61 -24.08 33.75
N ALA A 344 1.55 -24.09 34.70
CA ALA A 344 1.29 -24.54 36.06
C ALA A 344 0.59 -23.47 36.92
N LEU A 345 0.91 -22.19 36.69
CA LEU A 345 0.40 -21.07 37.48
C LEU A 345 -1.01 -20.65 37.07
N PHE A 346 -1.31 -20.70 35.77
CA PHE A 346 -2.50 -20.07 35.18
C PHE A 346 -3.29 -20.99 34.25
N ASP A 347 -2.87 -22.24 34.07
CA ASP A 347 -3.41 -23.14 33.04
C ASP A 347 -3.41 -22.49 31.64
N CYS A 348 -2.34 -21.73 31.34
CA CYS A 348 -2.16 -21.03 30.08
C CYS A 348 -0.72 -21.16 29.58
N ASP A 349 -0.53 -21.56 28.33
CA ASP A 349 0.80 -21.67 27.73
C ASP A 349 1.27 -20.30 27.23
N ILE A 350 2.04 -19.58 28.05
CA ILE A 350 2.57 -18.26 27.70
C ILE A 350 4.02 -18.38 27.20
N THR A 351 4.28 -17.85 25.99
CA THR A 351 5.62 -17.79 25.41
C THR A 351 6.26 -16.41 25.62
N PHE A 352 7.51 -16.36 26.08
CA PHE A 352 8.30 -15.13 26.04
C PHE A 352 8.95 -14.98 24.65
N LEU A 353 8.44 -14.05 23.84
CA LEU A 353 8.86 -13.84 22.45
C LEU A 353 9.97 -12.80 22.35
N LYS A 354 11.22 -13.25 22.24
CA LYS A 354 12.38 -12.43 21.89
C LYS A 354 12.54 -12.40 20.37
N TRP A 355 12.44 -11.21 19.78
CA TRP A 355 12.21 -11.05 18.34
C TRP A 355 13.26 -11.71 17.45
N GLU A 356 14.52 -11.64 17.86
CA GLU A 356 15.66 -12.20 17.15
C GLU A 356 15.77 -13.73 17.22
N ASP A 357 15.10 -14.36 18.19
CA ASP A 357 15.17 -15.80 18.43
C ASP A 357 14.19 -16.58 17.52
N HIS A 358 13.35 -15.87 16.75
CA HIS A 358 12.31 -16.45 15.90
C HIS A 358 12.31 -15.81 14.51
N SER A 359 11.99 -16.60 13.49
CA SER A 359 11.67 -16.09 12.16
C SER A 359 10.40 -15.23 12.17
N PHE A 360 10.23 -14.40 11.15
CA PHE A 360 9.02 -13.57 11.04
C PHE A 360 7.74 -14.43 10.98
N ALA A 361 7.77 -15.57 10.28
CA ALA A 361 6.65 -16.49 10.20
C ALA A 361 6.31 -17.11 11.57
N GLU A 362 7.31 -17.54 12.34
CA GLU A 362 7.10 -18.05 13.71
C GLU A 362 6.55 -16.97 14.64
N GLN A 363 7.04 -15.73 14.52
CA GLN A 363 6.48 -14.60 15.27
C GLN A 363 4.99 -14.40 14.95
N LEU A 364 4.61 -14.47 13.68
CA LEU A 364 3.20 -14.38 13.26
C LEU A 364 2.37 -15.55 13.80
N ASP A 365 2.89 -16.78 13.80
CA ASP A 365 2.18 -17.95 14.31
C ASP A 365 1.93 -17.87 15.81
N ILE A 366 2.98 -17.55 16.58
CA ILE A 366 2.90 -17.38 18.04
C ILE A 366 1.85 -16.32 18.39
N ILE A 367 1.92 -15.15 17.74
CA ILE A 367 0.99 -14.04 18.04
C ILE A 367 -0.43 -14.36 17.52
N GLY A 368 -0.55 -14.92 16.32
CA GLY A 368 -1.82 -15.24 15.67
C GLY A 368 -2.65 -16.28 16.40
N ARG A 369 -1.99 -17.20 17.12
CA ARG A 369 -2.62 -18.23 17.94
C ARG A 369 -2.82 -17.83 19.40
N SER A 370 -2.34 -16.65 19.80
CA SER A 370 -2.44 -16.21 21.19
C SER A 370 -3.85 -15.70 21.51
N HIS A 371 -4.34 -16.07 22.69
CA HIS A 371 -5.51 -15.52 23.37
C HIS A 371 -5.15 -14.30 24.23
N LEU A 372 -3.88 -14.22 24.67
CA LEU A 372 -3.36 -13.17 25.53
C LEU A 372 -2.10 -12.57 24.92
N TYR A 373 -2.06 -11.25 24.78
CA TYR A 373 -0.91 -10.52 24.26
C TYR A 373 -0.42 -9.50 25.28
N ILE A 374 0.81 -9.64 25.75
CA ILE A 374 1.38 -8.82 26.82
C ILE A 374 2.60 -8.07 26.27
N SER A 375 2.59 -6.74 26.37
CA SER A 375 3.72 -5.90 25.94
C SER A 375 3.76 -4.54 26.65
N SER A 376 4.88 -3.83 26.52
CA SER A 376 5.03 -2.42 26.91
C SER A 376 4.79 -1.48 25.70
N THR A 377 4.81 -0.16 25.93
CA THR A 377 4.67 0.84 24.87
C THR A 377 5.76 0.68 23.78
N GLY A 378 5.43 1.08 22.55
CA GLY A 378 6.37 1.09 21.44
C GLY A 378 6.13 -0.03 20.43
N THR A 379 7.21 -0.52 19.81
CA THR A 379 7.16 -1.47 18.68
C THR A 379 6.56 -2.82 19.04
N GLY A 380 6.65 -3.27 20.29
CA GLY A 380 5.98 -4.50 20.72
C GLY A 380 4.47 -4.38 20.56
N LEU A 381 3.86 -3.38 21.20
CA LEU A 381 2.42 -3.15 21.15
C LEU A 381 1.83 -3.02 19.73
N THR A 382 2.59 -2.61 18.71
CA THR A 382 2.05 -2.44 17.35
C THR A 382 1.55 -3.74 16.73
N ARG A 383 1.96 -4.91 17.25
CA ARG A 383 1.58 -6.23 16.72
C ARG A 383 0.37 -6.87 17.40
N CYS A 384 -0.21 -6.24 18.42
CA CYS A 384 -1.34 -6.81 19.16
C CYS A 384 -2.60 -7.06 18.31
N HIS A 385 -2.76 -6.38 17.17
CA HIS A 385 -3.87 -6.61 16.24
C HIS A 385 -3.79 -7.96 15.50
N LEU A 386 -2.66 -8.66 15.61
CA LEU A 386 -2.51 -10.02 15.07
C LEU A 386 -3.08 -11.08 16.03
N THR A 387 -3.34 -10.73 17.28
CA THR A 387 -3.94 -11.62 18.27
C THR A 387 -5.34 -12.06 17.84
N LYS A 388 -5.71 -13.30 18.18
CA LYS A 388 -7.00 -13.90 17.81
C LYS A 388 -8.17 -12.99 18.24
N PRO A 389 -9.21 -12.79 17.41
CA PRO A 389 -10.35 -11.96 17.78
C PRO A 389 -11.01 -12.41 19.09
N GLY A 390 -11.29 -11.47 19.98
CA GLY A 390 -11.75 -11.74 21.35
C GLY A 390 -10.61 -11.96 22.36
N GLY A 391 -9.36 -12.03 21.91
CA GLY A 391 -8.19 -12.09 22.77
C GLY A 391 -7.97 -10.81 23.58
N VAL A 392 -7.21 -10.94 24.65
CA VAL A 392 -6.91 -9.88 25.62
C VAL A 392 -5.54 -9.29 25.33
N VAL A 393 -5.47 -7.95 25.31
CA VAL A 393 -4.20 -7.22 25.17
C VAL A 393 -3.90 -6.53 26.50
N VAL A 394 -2.78 -6.89 27.13
CA VAL A 394 -2.29 -6.30 28.37
C VAL A 394 -1.12 -5.38 28.05
N HIS A 395 -1.31 -4.10 28.37
CA HIS A 395 -0.30 -3.08 28.20
C HIS A 395 0.34 -2.73 29.55
N LEU A 396 1.61 -3.09 29.74
CA LEU A 396 2.34 -2.89 30.99
C LEU A 396 2.85 -1.45 31.21
N GLY A 397 2.41 -0.47 30.38
CA GLY A 397 2.84 0.92 30.49
C GLY A 397 4.33 1.14 30.22
N SER A 398 4.88 2.29 30.63
CA SER A 398 6.31 2.42 30.92
C SER A 398 6.50 1.96 32.36
N MET A 399 7.23 0.86 32.58
CA MET A 399 7.76 0.56 33.91
C MET A 399 8.97 1.48 34.19
N GLU A 400 8.80 2.78 34.00
CA GLU A 400 9.73 3.75 34.57
C GLU A 400 9.44 3.73 36.07
N LEU A 401 10.46 3.31 36.85
CA LEU A 401 10.44 3.26 38.30
C LEU A 401 9.74 4.51 38.85
N LEU A 402 8.61 4.31 39.54
CA LEU A 402 8.05 5.27 40.48
C LEU A 402 8.96 5.37 41.70
#